data_AF-A0A7W1IS40-F1
#
_entry.id   AF-A0A7W1IS40-F1
#
_cell.length_a   1.000
_cell.length_b   1.000
_cell.length_c   1.000
_cell.angle_alpha   90.00
_cell.angle_beta   90.00
_cell.angle_gamma   90.00
#
_symmetry.space_group_name_H-M   'P 1'
#
loop_
_entity.id
_entity.type
_entity.pdbx_description
1 polymer ?
#
loop_
_entity_poly.entity_id
_entity_poly.type
_entity_poly.pdbx_seq_one_letter_code
_entity_poly.pdbx_strand_id
1 'polypeptide(L)' 'MPESHPVRRFDLGALPWTVAGYMPTSWTGKSMELGFGLEPEIAAVPATVPGSVQGALRAAGLLPD' A
#
# COMPACT_ATOMS: atom_id res chain seq x y z
N MET A 1 23.31 -35.97 1.09
CA MET A 1 22.76 -35.15 -0.02
C MET A 1 21.63 -34.34 0.61
N PRO A 2 21.73 -33.00 0.78
CA PRO A 2 20.59 -32.25 1.28
C PRO A 2 19.53 -32.14 0.18
N GLU A 3 18.28 -32.46 0.52
CA GLU A 3 17.14 -32.30 -0.38
C GLU A 3 16.90 -30.82 -0.68
N SER A 4 16.87 -30.46 -1.96
CA SER A 4 16.45 -29.14 -2.40
C SER A 4 14.93 -29.07 -2.40
N HIS A 5 14.35 -28.34 -1.45
CA HIS A 5 12.91 -28.04 -1.49
C HIS A 5 12.58 -27.17 -2.72
N PRO A 6 11.50 -27.46 -3.46
CA PRO A 6 11.10 -26.64 -4.60
C PRO A 6 10.70 -25.24 -4.13
N VAL A 7 11.39 -24.22 -4.65
CA VAL A 7 11.06 -22.82 -4.39
C VAL A 7 9.78 -22.48 -5.14
N ARG A 8 8.70 -22.19 -4.40
CA ARG A 8 7.48 -21.61 -4.99
C ARG A 8 7.66 -20.11 -5.15
N ARG A 9 7.44 -19.61 -6.37
CA ARG A 9 7.48 -18.18 -6.69
C ARG A 9 6.05 -17.68 -6.85
N PHE A 10 5.73 -16.60 -6.16
CA PHE A 10 4.46 -15.91 -6.28
C PHE A 10 4.69 -14.56 -6.96
N ASP A 11 3.86 -14.25 -7.96
CA ASP A 11 3.83 -12.91 -8.54
C ASP A 11 2.90 -12.03 -7.71
N LEU A 12 3.49 -11.08 -6.98
CA LEU A 12 2.75 -10.14 -6.17
C LEU A 12 2.14 -9.02 -7.01
N GLY A 13 2.62 -8.78 -8.24
CA GLY A 13 2.10 -7.71 -9.10
C GLY A 13 0.69 -8.00 -9.63
N ALA A 14 0.28 -9.26 -9.66
CA ALA A 14 -1.07 -9.68 -10.07
C ALA A 14 -2.16 -9.44 -9.00
N LEU A 15 -1.79 -8.92 -7.82
CA LEU A 15 -2.73 -8.67 -6.72
C LEU A 15 -3.39 -7.28 -6.85
N PRO A 16 -4.60 -7.10 -6.30
CA PRO A 16 -5.32 -5.83 -6.36
C PRO A 16 -4.81 -4.85 -5.30
N TRP A 17 -3.65 -4.26 -5.53
CA TRP A 17 -3.03 -3.32 -4.59
C TRP A 17 -3.81 -2.01 -4.47
N THR A 18 -3.78 -1.44 -3.27
CA THR A 18 -4.26 -0.10 -2.99
C THR A 18 -3.23 0.68 -2.19
N VAL A 19 -3.29 2.02 -2.25
CA VAL A 19 -2.48 2.92 -1.44
C VAL A 19 -3.41 3.92 -0.75
N ALA A 20 -3.24 4.09 0.56
CA ALA A 20 -3.95 5.07 1.37
C ALA A 20 -2.97 6.09 1.96
N GLY A 21 -3.41 7.35 2.10
CA GLY A 21 -2.59 8.42 2.65
C GLY A 21 -2.92 8.68 4.11
N TYR A 22 -1.88 8.73 4.94
CA TYR A 22 -1.94 9.08 6.36
C TYR A 22 -1.25 10.43 6.58
N MET A 23 -1.05 10.82 7.85
CA MET A 23 -0.35 12.06 8.20
C MET A 23 1.03 12.17 7.51
N PRO A 24 1.53 13.39 7.21
CA PRO A 24 2.74 13.60 6.39
C PRO A 24 4.00 12.83 6.82
N THR A 25 4.12 12.47 8.10
CA THR A 25 5.27 11.76 8.67
C THR A 25 4.95 10.36 9.19
N SER A 26 3.76 9.83 8.90
CA SER A 26 3.28 8.56 9.44
C SER A 26 2.57 7.74 8.35
N TRP A 27 2.81 6.44 8.30
CA TRP A 27 2.16 5.54 7.33
C TRP A 27 0.99 4.76 7.92
N THR A 28 0.83 4.82 9.23
CA THR A 28 -0.26 4.26 10.02
C THR A 28 -0.20 4.88 11.41
N GLY A 29 -1.25 4.72 12.20
CA GLY A 29 -1.23 5.07 13.61
C GLY A 29 -2.32 4.34 14.35
N LYS A 30 -2.22 4.33 15.67
CA LYS A 30 -3.20 3.76 16.57
C LYS A 30 -3.49 4.77 17.66
N SER A 31 -4.76 4.98 17.98
CA SER A 31 -5.14 5.76 19.14
C SER A 31 -4.58 5.10 20.40
N MET A 32 -3.77 5.83 21.17
CA MET A 32 -3.22 5.34 22.44
C MET A 32 -4.29 5.18 23.50
N GLU A 33 -5.30 6.07 23.51
CA GLU A 33 -6.41 6.07 24.45
C GLU A 33 -7.45 4.99 24.12
N LEU A 34 -7.82 4.87 22.85
CA LEU A 34 -9.00 4.08 22.42
C LEU A 34 -8.63 2.81 21.66
N GLY A 35 -7.37 2.63 21.29
CA GLY A 35 -6.86 1.40 20.70
C GLY A 35 -7.31 1.10 19.27
N PHE A 36 -8.03 1.99 18.59
CA PHE A 36 -8.37 1.81 17.17
C PHE A 36 -7.28 2.34 16.23
N GLY A 37 -7.21 1.78 15.02
CA GLY A 37 -6.34 2.28 13.96
C GLY A 37 -6.82 3.64 13.46
N LEU A 38 -5.91 4.58 13.25
CA LEU A 38 -6.26 5.86 12.66
C LEU A 38 -6.83 5.64 11.26
N GLU A 39 -7.84 6.41 10.92
CA GLU A 39 -8.36 6.47 9.56
C GLU A 39 -7.37 7.25 8.67
N PRO A 40 -7.20 6.82 7.41
CA PRO A 40 -6.38 7.57 6.47
C PRO A 40 -7.03 8.92 6.12
N GLU A 41 -6.20 9.95 5.96
CA GLU A 41 -6.64 11.28 5.47
C GLU A 41 -7.05 11.22 4.00
N ILE A 42 -6.38 10.36 3.23
CA ILE A 42 -6.70 10.08 1.83
C ILE A 42 -7.18 8.65 1.73
N ALA A 43 -8.44 8.47 1.34
CA ALA A 43 -9.03 7.16 1.13
C ALA A 43 -8.18 6.29 0.19
N ALA A 44 -8.22 4.98 0.40
CA ALA A 44 -7.44 4.04 -0.40
C ALA A 44 -7.79 4.16 -1.90
N VAL A 45 -6.78 4.36 -2.74
CA VAL A 45 -6.90 4.38 -4.20
C VAL A 45 -6.20 3.18 -4.83
N PRO A 46 -6.64 2.70 -6.01
CA PRO A 46 -5.96 1.63 -6.72
C PRO A 46 -4.47 1.95 -6.98
N ALA A 47 -3.61 0.95 -6.83
CA ALA A 47 -2.17 1.06 -7.07
C ALA A 47 -1.66 -0.14 -7.86
N THR A 48 -0.51 0.03 -8.51
CA THR A 48 0.19 -1.05 -9.22
C THR A 48 1.53 -1.34 -8.55
N VAL A 49 1.93 -2.62 -8.56
CA VAL A 49 3.25 -3.06 -8.10
C VAL A 49 3.90 -3.87 -9.23
N PRO A 50 5.05 -3.44 -9.78
CA PRO A 50 5.76 -2.20 -9.49
C PRO A 50 5.03 -0.94 -10.00
N GLY A 51 5.16 0.16 -9.25
CA GLY A 51 4.52 1.46 -9.54
C GLY A 51 5.03 2.57 -8.61
N SER A 52 4.40 3.75 -8.65
CA SER A 52 4.73 4.88 -7.78
C SER A 52 3.50 5.45 -7.08
N VAL A 53 3.69 6.01 -5.89
CA VAL A 53 2.63 6.70 -5.14
C VAL A 53 2.11 7.90 -5.95
N GLN A 54 3.01 8.71 -6.52
CA GLN A 54 2.63 9.87 -7.34
C GLN A 54 1.81 9.44 -8.56
N GLY A 55 2.18 8.34 -9.21
CA GLY A 55 1.43 7.80 -10.35
C GLY A 55 0.03 7.35 -9.96
N ALA A 56 -0.12 6.65 -8.83
CA ALA A 56 -1.42 6.23 -8.31
C ALA A 56 -2.30 7.43 -7.93
N LEU A 57 -1.75 8.43 -7.26
CA LEU A 57 -2.48 9.64 -6.88
C LEU A 57 -2.89 10.48 -8.10
N ARG A 58 -2.03 10.59 -9.12
CA ARG A 58 -2.37 11.24 -10.39
C ARG A 58 -3.47 10.48 -11.14
N ALA A 59 -3.37 9.16 -11.25
CA ALA A 59 -4.40 8.32 -11.89
C ALA A 59 -5.75 8.41 -11.16
N ALA A 60 -5.73 8.63 -9.85
CA ALA A 60 -6.93 8.86 -9.04
C ALA A 60 -7.46 10.31 -9.11
N GLY A 61 -6.81 11.21 -9.84
CA GLY A 61 -7.20 12.62 -9.95
C GLY A 61 -6.90 13.46 -8.71
N LEU A 62 -6.05 12.98 -7.80
CA LEU A 62 -5.66 13.68 -6.56
C LEU A 62 -4.43 14.56 -6.73
N LEU A 63 -3.64 14.33 -7.79
CA LEU A 63 -2.52 15.18 -8.17
C LEU A 63 -2.69 15.66 -9.61
N PRO A 64 -2.28 16.91 -9.91
CA PRO A 64 -2.17 17.38 -11.28
C PRO A 64 -1.02 16.69 -12.03
N ASP A 65 -0.99 16.95 -13.33
CA ASP A 65 0.05 16.47 -14.24
C ASP A 65 1.43 17.10 -14.04
#